data_AF-A0A0G4LF40-F1
#
_entry.id   AF-A0A0G4LF40-F1
#
_cell.length_a   1.000
_cell.length_b   1.000
_cell.length_c   1.000
_cell.angle_alpha   90.00
_cell.angle_beta   90.00
_cell.angle_gamma   90.00
#
_symmetry.space_group_name_H-M   'P 1'
#
loop_
_entity.id
_entity.type
_entity.pdbx_description
1 polymer ?
#
loop_
_entity_poly.entity_id
_entity_poly.type
_entity_poly.pdbx_seq_one_letter_code
_entity_poly.pdbx_strand_id
1 'polypeptide(L)'
;MAPQFSLRRLFSHAAEFLSQVPISPSSGSTSLTPYKPLTSAPSCPIDGPTSCLSTPDDGASCCFVAPSGRMLLTQFWDQQVHAGGSERDWTVHGLWPDLCDGSYKAFCGMTPHLNNITEILVDQGHEALVKQMNRYWVAA
;
A
#
# COMPACT_ATOMS: atom_id res chain seq x y z
N MET A 1 -58.56 -59.44 -15.23
CA MET A 1 -57.36 -59.55 -16.08
C MET A 1 -56.34 -58.57 -15.52
N ALA A 2 -55.29 -59.06 -14.87
CA ALA A 2 -54.17 -58.28 -14.32
C ALA A 2 -52.93 -58.49 -15.22
N PRO A 3 -51.75 -57.90 -14.95
CA PRO A 3 -51.37 -56.53 -14.58
C PRO A 3 -50.22 -56.01 -15.50
N GLN A 4 -49.69 -54.81 -15.30
CA GLN A 4 -48.22 -54.58 -15.35
C GLN A 4 -47.81 -53.49 -14.36
N PHE A 5 -46.78 -53.81 -13.57
CA PHE A 5 -46.17 -53.00 -12.52
C PHE A 5 -45.07 -52.09 -13.09
N SER A 6 -44.84 -50.95 -12.45
CA SER A 6 -43.46 -50.49 -12.25
C SER A 6 -43.34 -49.67 -10.96
N LEU A 7 -42.64 -50.29 -10.00
CA LEU A 7 -42.15 -49.68 -8.77
C LEU A 7 -40.93 -48.80 -9.12
N ARG A 8 -40.97 -47.50 -8.84
CA ARG A 8 -39.76 -46.70 -8.60
C ARG A 8 -40.07 -45.39 -7.86
N ARG A 9 -39.60 -45.37 -6.60
CA ARG A 9 -39.02 -44.23 -5.84
C ARG A 9 -40.01 -43.14 -5.39
N LEU A 10 -40.45 -43.10 -4.12
CA LEU A 10 -39.73 -42.78 -2.88
C LEU A 10 -38.96 -41.43 -2.89
N PHE A 11 -39.33 -40.62 -1.89
CA PHE A 11 -38.64 -39.49 -1.23
C PHE A 11 -38.85 -38.05 -1.74
N SER A 12 -39.81 -37.37 -1.07
CA SER A 12 -39.66 -36.12 -0.29
C SER A 12 -38.52 -35.19 -0.67
N HIS A 13 -38.79 -33.89 -0.89
CA HIS A 13 -38.03 -32.76 -0.32
C HIS A 13 -38.95 -31.53 -0.22
N ALA A 14 -38.84 -30.85 0.92
CA ALA A 14 -39.71 -29.80 1.41
C ALA A 14 -39.27 -28.39 0.94
N ALA A 15 -40.26 -27.48 0.97
CA ALA A 15 -40.14 -26.04 1.24
C ALA A 15 -39.23 -25.18 0.34
N GLU A 16 -39.83 -24.60 -0.71
CA GLU A 16 -39.37 -23.33 -1.28
C GLU A 16 -40.13 -22.17 -0.63
N PHE A 17 -39.61 -21.71 0.51
CA PHE A 17 -39.97 -20.41 1.09
C PHE A 17 -39.12 -19.34 0.39
N LEU A 18 -39.75 -18.56 -0.51
CA LEU A 18 -39.16 -17.32 -1.06
C LEU A 18 -39.12 -16.24 0.03
N SER A 19 -38.07 -16.25 0.86
CA SER A 19 -37.74 -15.13 1.74
C SER A 19 -37.05 -14.04 0.90
N GLN A 20 -37.84 -13.12 0.36
CA GLN A 20 -37.30 -11.88 -0.22
C GLN A 20 -36.78 -10.99 0.92
N VAL A 21 -35.46 -11.01 1.15
CA VAL A 21 -34.79 -10.03 2.00
C VAL A 21 -34.46 -8.81 1.15
N PRO A 22 -34.86 -7.59 1.54
CA PRO A 22 -34.52 -6.39 0.79
C PRO A 22 -33.01 -6.14 0.86
N ILE A 23 -32.38 -5.99 -0.30
CA ILE A 23 -30.97 -5.61 -0.42
C ILE A 23 -30.89 -4.12 -0.04
N SER A 24 -30.51 -3.84 1.20
CA SER A 24 -30.08 -2.49 1.59
C SER A 24 -28.77 -2.14 0.89
N PRO A 25 -28.62 -0.96 0.26
CA PRO A 25 -27.33 -0.54 -0.26
C PRO A 25 -26.39 -0.37 0.93
N SER A 26 -25.32 -1.17 0.97
CA SER A 26 -24.22 -0.94 1.89
C SER A 26 -23.55 0.38 1.48
N SER A 27 -23.98 1.48 2.09
CA SER A 27 -23.18 2.69 2.13
C SER A 27 -21.91 2.34 2.91
N GLY A 28 -20.90 1.88 2.18
CA GLY A 28 -19.56 1.70 2.69
C GLY A 28 -19.07 3.07 3.14
N SER A 29 -19.27 3.37 4.42
CA SER A 29 -18.60 4.45 5.09
C SER A 29 -17.11 4.11 5.03
N THR A 30 -16.40 4.69 4.07
CA THR A 30 -14.96 4.80 4.13
C THR A 30 -14.65 5.66 5.35
N SER A 31 -14.57 5.01 6.52
CA SER A 31 -14.04 5.60 7.72
C SER A 31 -12.62 6.06 7.38
N LEU A 32 -12.45 7.36 7.20
CA LEU A 32 -11.14 7.96 7.02
C LEU A 32 -10.37 7.75 8.33
N THR A 33 -9.53 6.72 8.37
CA THR A 33 -8.58 6.54 9.47
C THR A 33 -7.60 7.71 9.40
N PRO A 34 -7.49 8.53 10.44
CA PRO A 34 -6.49 9.58 10.48
C PRO A 34 -5.12 8.94 10.27
N TYR A 35 -4.43 9.34 9.20
CA TYR A 35 -3.04 8.95 8.99
C TYR A 35 -2.25 9.49 10.17
N LYS A 36 -1.79 8.59 11.05
CA LYS A 36 -0.81 8.92 12.08
C LYS A 36 0.57 8.61 11.49
N PRO A 37 1.37 9.63 11.16
CA PRO A 37 2.70 9.42 10.60
C PRO A 37 3.51 8.53 11.54
N LEU A 38 4.30 7.62 10.96
CA LEU A 38 5.33 6.85 11.66
C LEU A 38 4.82 5.92 12.78
N THR A 39 3.52 5.63 12.85
CA THR A 39 3.05 4.46 13.60
C THR A 39 3.45 3.21 12.85
N SER A 40 3.96 2.21 13.57
CA SER A 40 4.38 0.91 13.04
C SER A 40 3.43 0.44 11.93
N ALA A 41 3.95 0.38 10.70
CA ALA A 41 3.27 -0.31 9.61
C ALA A 41 2.97 -1.75 10.06
N PRO A 42 1.86 -2.35 9.60
CA PRO A 42 1.59 -3.75 9.88
C PRO A 42 2.80 -4.61 9.49
N SER A 43 3.13 -5.60 10.32
CA SER A 43 4.17 -6.56 9.97
C SER A 43 3.73 -7.38 8.76
N CYS A 44 4.62 -7.53 7.78
CA CYS A 44 4.38 -8.36 6.60
C CYS A 44 5.26 -9.61 6.63
N PRO A 45 4.83 -10.73 6.02
CA PRO A 45 5.68 -11.90 5.84
C PRO A 45 6.96 -11.53 5.09
N ILE A 46 8.10 -12.08 5.52
CA ILE A 46 9.41 -11.84 4.89
C ILE A 46 9.49 -12.40 3.46
N ASP A 47 8.68 -13.42 3.19
CA ASP A 47 8.54 -14.17 1.94
C ASP A 47 7.28 -13.77 1.17
N GLY A 48 6.78 -12.55 1.39
CA GLY A 48 5.68 -11.99 0.62
C GLY A 48 6.00 -11.88 -0.89
N PRO A 49 4.97 -11.77 -1.75
CA PRO A 49 5.17 -11.71 -3.19
C PRO A 49 5.95 -10.45 -3.61
N THR A 50 6.85 -10.61 -4.57
CA THR A 50 7.67 -9.50 -5.08
C THR A 50 6.85 -8.60 -6.02
N SER A 51 6.83 -7.30 -5.74
CA SER A 51 6.17 -6.30 -6.58
C SER A 51 6.70 -6.32 -8.03
N CYS A 52 5.83 -6.03 -9.00
CA CYS A 52 6.09 -6.09 -10.45
C CYS A 52 6.41 -7.48 -11.06
N LEU A 53 6.63 -8.50 -10.24
CA LEU A 53 6.89 -9.88 -10.68
C LEU A 53 5.72 -10.82 -10.40
N SER A 54 4.82 -10.44 -9.51
CA SER A 54 3.68 -11.24 -9.08
C SER A 54 2.41 -10.39 -9.04
N THR A 55 1.26 -11.05 -9.05
CA THR A 55 -0.04 -10.44 -8.77
C THR A 55 -0.50 -10.98 -7.43
N PRO A 56 -0.84 -10.14 -6.43
CA PRO A 56 -1.37 -10.64 -5.16
C PRO A 56 -2.77 -11.18 -5.36
N ASP A 57 -3.11 -12.23 -4.63
CA ASP A 57 -4.46 -12.83 -4.66
C ASP A 57 -5.57 -11.84 -4.27
N ASP A 58 -5.25 -10.82 -3.45
CA ASP A 58 -6.22 -9.87 -2.88
C ASP A 58 -6.07 -8.41 -3.37
N GLY A 59 -5.23 -8.13 -4.37
CA GLY A 59 -4.97 -6.75 -4.82
C GLY A 59 -4.09 -5.92 -3.87
N ALA A 60 -4.23 -4.57 -3.90
CA ALA A 60 -3.37 -3.65 -3.15
C ALA A 60 -3.57 -3.77 -1.63
N SER A 61 -2.70 -4.55 -0.98
CA SER A 61 -2.65 -4.68 0.48
C SER A 61 -1.52 -3.84 1.07
N CYS A 62 -1.53 -3.58 2.38
CA CYS A 62 -0.40 -2.93 3.06
C CYS A 62 0.93 -3.71 2.93
N CYS A 63 0.87 -4.99 2.55
CA CYS A 63 2.02 -5.86 2.38
C CYS A 63 2.45 -6.07 0.93
N PHE A 64 1.85 -5.33 -0.01
CA PHE A 64 2.23 -5.41 -1.41
C PHE A 64 2.14 -4.05 -2.09
N VAL A 65 3.25 -3.58 -2.65
CA VAL A 65 3.28 -2.29 -3.31
C VAL A 65 2.87 -2.41 -4.78
N ALA A 66 1.68 -1.89 -5.10
CA ALA A 66 1.16 -1.80 -6.46
C ALA A 66 0.24 -0.58 -6.63
N PRO A 67 0.09 -0.04 -7.85
CA PRO A 67 0.73 -0.44 -9.10
C PRO A 67 2.18 0.08 -9.25
N SER A 68 2.61 0.98 -8.36
CA SER A 68 3.95 1.58 -8.39
C SER A 68 5.00 0.72 -7.65
N GLY A 69 5.15 -0.54 -8.08
CA GLY A 69 5.95 -1.55 -7.39
C GLY A 69 7.46 -1.45 -7.60
N ARG A 70 7.94 -0.55 -8.46
CA ARG A 70 9.37 -0.37 -8.73
C ARG A 70 9.91 0.79 -7.91
N MET A 71 10.70 0.51 -6.88
CA MET A 71 11.27 1.52 -5.99
C MET A 71 12.65 1.98 -6.47
N LEU A 72 12.81 3.29 -6.67
CA LEU A 72 14.06 3.90 -7.11
C LEU A 72 14.66 4.70 -5.96
N LEU A 73 15.85 4.32 -5.48
CA LEU A 73 16.68 5.15 -4.61
C LEU A 73 17.59 6.02 -5.47
N THR A 74 17.21 7.29 -5.64
CA THR A 74 17.96 8.23 -6.48
C THR A 74 18.95 9.03 -5.63
N GLN A 75 20.11 9.31 -6.22
CA GLN A 75 21.22 9.99 -5.55
C GLN A 75 21.78 11.10 -6.44
N PHE A 76 22.39 12.11 -5.81
CA PHE A 76 23.18 13.15 -6.46
C PHE A 76 24.67 12.99 -6.15
N TRP A 77 25.48 13.39 -7.13
CA TRP A 77 26.88 13.71 -6.94
C TRP A 77 27.06 15.21 -7.17
N ASP A 78 27.10 15.97 -6.08
CA ASP A 78 27.20 17.43 -6.13
C ASP A 78 28.55 17.91 -5.55
N GLN A 79 29.31 18.64 -6.37
CA GLN A 79 30.64 19.14 -6.00
C GLN A 79 30.60 20.47 -5.23
N GLN A 80 29.44 21.13 -5.15
CA GLN A 80 29.27 22.46 -4.57
C GLN A 80 28.28 22.45 -3.40
N VAL A 81 27.23 21.64 -3.48
CA VAL A 81 26.17 21.57 -2.47
C VAL A 81 26.29 20.28 -1.65
N HIS A 82 26.99 20.38 -0.53
CA HIS A 82 27.12 19.32 0.46
C HIS A 82 27.33 19.91 1.86
N ALA A 83 26.99 19.15 2.89
CA ALA A 83 27.39 19.51 4.24
C ALA A 83 28.91 19.38 4.40
N GLY A 84 29.49 20.19 5.29
CA GLY A 84 30.93 20.10 5.59
C GLY A 84 31.30 18.70 6.08
N GLY A 85 32.36 18.13 5.50
CA GLY A 85 32.81 16.77 5.78
C GLY A 85 32.05 15.67 5.01
N SER A 86 31.23 15.99 4.01
CA SER A 86 30.60 15.02 3.09
C SER A 86 30.92 15.31 1.62
N GLU A 87 32.04 15.98 1.33
CA GLU A 87 32.48 16.40 -0.01
C GLU A 87 32.69 15.25 -0.99
N ARG A 88 32.80 14.00 -0.48
CA ARG A 88 33.08 12.79 -1.27
C ARG A 88 31.94 11.77 -1.23
N ASP A 89 30.82 12.15 -0.64
CA ASP A 89 29.68 11.27 -0.46
C ASP A 89 28.62 11.56 -1.52
N TRP A 90 27.97 10.52 -2.05
CA TRP A 90 26.72 10.70 -2.77
C TRP A 90 25.62 11.12 -1.78
N THR A 91 24.76 12.04 -2.19
CA THR A 91 23.63 12.51 -1.38
C THR A 91 22.33 11.90 -1.89
N VAL A 92 21.35 11.75 -1.00
CA VAL A 92 20.01 11.28 -1.33
C VAL A 92 19.27 12.38 -2.09
N HIS A 93 18.67 12.02 -3.21
CA HIS A 93 17.68 12.84 -3.88
C HIS A 93 16.26 12.43 -3.44
N GLY A 94 15.96 11.13 -3.45
CA GLY A 94 14.73 10.62 -2.88
C GLY A 94 14.48 9.14 -3.13
N LEU A 95 13.29 8.69 -2.73
CA LEU A 95 12.79 7.34 -2.96
C LEU A 95 11.51 7.43 -3.78
N TRP A 96 11.52 6.93 -5.01
CA TRP A 96 10.44 7.15 -5.97
C TRP A 96 9.75 5.83 -6.33
N PRO A 97 8.41 5.75 -6.21
CA PRO A 97 7.63 4.59 -6.61
C PRO A 97 7.18 4.71 -8.08
N ASP A 98 7.87 4.02 -8.97
CA ASP A 98 7.52 3.91 -10.39
C ASP A 98 6.54 2.77 -10.65
N LEU A 99 5.72 2.96 -11.70
CA LEU A 99 4.94 1.88 -12.29
C LEU A 99 5.88 0.83 -12.90
N CYS A 100 5.40 -0.42 -12.92
CA CYS A 100 6.20 -1.54 -13.40
C CYS A 100 6.60 -1.44 -14.89
N ASP A 101 5.92 -0.58 -15.66
CA ASP A 101 6.15 -0.39 -17.09
C ASP A 101 7.23 0.64 -17.43
N GLY A 102 7.75 1.41 -16.46
CA GLY A 102 8.62 2.54 -16.80
C GLY A 102 8.10 3.89 -16.33
N SER A 103 6.78 4.08 -16.41
CA SER A 103 6.13 5.36 -16.14
C SER A 103 5.99 5.60 -14.63
N TYR A 104 5.53 6.80 -14.24
CA TYR A 104 5.40 7.18 -12.84
C TYR A 104 4.12 7.95 -12.59
N LYS A 105 3.66 7.89 -11.33
CA LYS A 105 2.60 8.77 -10.81
C LYS A 105 3.20 9.73 -9.81
N ALA A 106 2.72 10.97 -9.81
CA ALA A 106 3.07 11.98 -8.83
C ALA A 106 1.80 12.50 -8.16
N PHE A 107 1.94 13.00 -6.93
CA PHE A 107 0.86 13.64 -6.18
C PHE A 107 -0.40 12.76 -6.04
N CYS A 108 -0.24 11.55 -5.49
CA CYS A 108 -1.29 10.52 -5.43
C CYS A 108 -2.54 10.87 -4.61
N GLY A 109 -2.62 12.04 -3.97
CA GLY A 109 -3.80 12.51 -3.22
C GLY A 109 -4.15 11.70 -1.95
N MET A 110 -3.35 10.68 -1.61
CA MET A 110 -3.57 9.80 -0.45
C MET A 110 -2.96 10.33 0.85
N THR A 111 -2.00 11.26 0.75
CA THR A 111 -1.34 11.89 1.90
C THR A 111 -1.52 13.40 1.83
N PRO A 112 -1.69 14.08 2.99
CA PRO A 112 -1.66 15.52 3.02
C PRO A 112 -0.33 16.03 2.47
N HIS A 113 -0.39 17.13 1.73
CA HIS A 113 0.81 17.88 1.40
C HIS A 113 1.31 18.54 2.69
N LEU A 114 2.49 18.14 3.14
CA LEU A 114 3.11 18.64 4.36
C LEU A 114 4.19 19.64 3.99
N ASN A 115 4.14 20.82 4.59
CA ASN A 115 5.12 21.89 4.42
C ASN A 115 6.04 22.03 5.64
N ASN A 116 5.87 21.17 6.65
CA ASN A 116 6.58 21.25 7.94
C ASN A 116 7.21 19.90 8.35
N ILE A 117 7.81 19.19 7.39
CA ILE A 117 8.39 17.85 7.60
C ILE A 117 9.39 17.82 8.76
N THR A 118 10.27 18.82 8.87
CA THR A 118 11.28 18.89 9.94
C THR A 118 10.64 18.91 11.32
N GLU A 119 9.60 19.73 11.50
CA GLU A 119 8.87 19.85 12.78
C GLU A 119 8.20 18.52 13.13
N ILE A 120 7.54 17.87 12.17
CA ILE A 120 6.90 16.57 12.37
C ILE A 120 7.91 15.51 12.84
N LEU A 121 9.11 15.49 12.25
CA LEU A 121 10.15 14.54 12.65
C LEU A 121 10.68 14.82 14.07
N VAL A 122 10.91 16.10 14.41
CA VAL A 122 11.34 16.49 15.75
C VAL A 122 10.26 16.17 16.80
N ASP A 123 9.00 16.48 16.52
CA ASP A 123 7.88 16.20 17.43
C ASP A 123 7.67 14.70 17.69
N GLN A 124 8.17 13.84 16.80
CA GLN A 124 8.18 12.37 16.97
C GLN A 124 9.51 11.83 17.55
N GLY A 125 10.43 12.70 17.97
CA GLY A 125 11.71 12.30 18.58
C GLY A 125 12.76 11.77 17.60
N HIS A 126 12.71 12.23 16.33
CA HIS A 126 13.63 11.81 15.27
C HIS A 126 14.72 12.86 14.95
N GLU A 127 15.21 13.59 15.94
CA GLU A 127 16.24 14.62 15.78
C GLU A 127 17.55 14.06 15.19
N ALA A 128 17.89 12.82 15.54
CA ALA A 128 19.04 12.12 14.97
C ALA A 128 18.88 11.88 13.46
N LEU A 129 17.67 11.54 13.00
CA LEU A 129 17.36 11.41 11.58
C LEU A 129 17.44 12.77 10.89
N VAL A 130 16.86 13.82 11.47
CA VAL A 130 16.95 15.19 10.93
C VAL A 130 18.41 15.62 10.78
N LYS A 131 19.27 15.29 11.74
CA LYS A 131 20.72 15.55 11.63
C LYS A 131 21.37 14.80 10.46
N GLN A 132 20.95 13.56 10.18
CA GLN A 132 21.43 12.81 9.01
C GLN A 132 20.89 13.41 7.71
N MET A 133 19.62 13.80 7.65
CA MET A 133 19.02 14.45 6.47
C MET A 133 19.74 15.75 6.14
N ASN A 134 20.03 16.59 7.14
CA ASN A 134 20.80 17.82 6.96
C ASN A 134 22.24 17.60 6.46
N ARG A 135 22.76 16.36 6.57
CA ARG A 135 24.08 16.00 6.04
C ARG A 135 24.01 15.36 4.65
N TYR A 136 23.08 14.44 4.46
CA TYR A 136 23.07 13.54 3.31
C TYR A 136 21.88 13.71 2.37
N TRP A 137 20.89 14.54 2.70
CA TRP A 137 19.69 14.80 1.89
C TRP A 137 19.44 16.30 1.78
N VAL A 138 20.49 17.02 1.37
CA VAL A 138 20.45 18.48 1.19
C VAL A 138 19.77 18.84 -0.12
N ALA A 139 19.10 20.01 -0.14
CA ALA A 139 18.57 20.56 -1.38
C ALA A 139 19.74 21.09 -2.21
N ALA A 140 20.02 20.40 -3.33
CA ALA A 140 20.91 20.88 -4.38
C ALA A 140 20.24 22.01 -5.19
#